data_AF-A0A7S0E9W3-F1
#
_entry.id   AF-A0A7S0E9W3-F1
#
_cell.length_a   1.000
_cell.length_b   1.000
_cell.length_c   1.000
_cell.angle_alpha   90.00
_cell.angle_beta   90.00
_cell.angle_gamma   90.00
#
_symmetry.space_group_name_H-M   'P 1'
#
loop_
_entity.id
_entity.type
_entity.pdbx_description
1 polymer ?
#
loop_
_entity_poly.entity_id
_entity_poly.type
_entity_poly.pdbx_seq_one_letter_code
_entity_poly.pdbx_strand_id
1 'polypeptide(L)'
;RCGSSMYGPCPSCDEEHSLWHRYVLVIYFVNTIFTTVGFGDLSPRNSAERLFTIVTLYTGTVMFAMILSEVENIIDYLRDFSRRHAYRLQDVRAFLRKGARYNLLDENVKDWILFDGKVQTDKMIQKDCLARLPYFHRKQVMDYLHNEKLHAVPIFANLRKLPTGRDFLLQLFLHLQHQTFAPFRICSQKGDVADGLYIVRHGHLEIMESNASEHAFLSPGAFW
;
A
#
# COMPACT_ATOMS: atom_id res chain seq x y z
N ARG A 1 52.54 -23.44 -37.95
CA ARG A 1 53.77 -23.15 -38.72
C ARG A 1 54.05 -21.66 -38.53
N CYS A 2 54.92 -21.28 -37.60
CA CYS A 2 55.36 -19.88 -37.48
C CYS A 2 56.47 -19.65 -38.49
N GLY A 3 56.17 -18.89 -39.53
CA GLY A 3 57.16 -18.35 -40.45
C GLY A 3 57.94 -17.23 -39.75
N SER A 4 59.26 -17.29 -39.86
CA SER A 4 60.20 -16.26 -39.45
C SER A 4 59.85 -14.92 -40.13
N SER A 5 59.37 -13.95 -39.35
CA SER A 5 59.29 -12.55 -39.74
C SER A 5 60.30 -11.73 -38.92
N MET A 6 60.96 -10.80 -39.61
CA MET A 6 62.14 -10.04 -39.21
C MET A 6 61.79 -8.77 -38.40
N TYR A 7 60.68 -8.81 -37.66
CA TYR A 7 60.26 -7.76 -36.73
C TYR A 7 60.04 -8.42 -35.37
N GLY A 8 60.44 -7.73 -34.30
CA GLY A 8 60.47 -8.24 -32.92
C GLY A 8 59.17 -8.91 -32.42
N PRO A 9 59.17 -9.51 -31.22
CA PRO A 9 58.03 -10.24 -30.69
C PRO A 9 56.76 -9.38 -30.78
N CYS A 10 55.71 -9.94 -31.38
CA CYS A 10 54.45 -9.25 -31.58
C CYS A 10 53.85 -8.87 -30.21
N PRO A 11 53.59 -7.59 -29.90
CA PRO A 11 53.14 -7.16 -28.58
C PRO A 11 51.73 -7.68 -28.22
N SER A 12 50.99 -8.19 -29.20
CA SER A 12 49.67 -8.81 -29.00
C SER A 12 49.73 -10.19 -28.32
N CYS A 13 50.88 -10.87 -28.31
CA CYS A 13 50.98 -12.22 -27.74
C CYS A 13 51.18 -12.24 -26.21
N ASP A 14 51.66 -11.16 -25.60
CA ASP A 14 51.90 -11.10 -24.15
C ASP A 14 50.62 -10.76 -23.34
N GLU A 15 49.67 -10.03 -23.94
CA GLU A 15 48.40 -9.70 -23.27
C GLU A 15 47.45 -10.90 -23.13
N GLU A 16 47.41 -11.81 -24.13
CA GLU A 16 46.55 -13.00 -24.12
C GLU A 16 46.86 -13.98 -22.96
N HIS A 17 48.08 -13.95 -22.42
CA HIS A 17 48.53 -14.82 -21.33
C HIS A 17 48.39 -14.22 -19.93
N SER A 18 48.00 -12.95 -19.81
CA SER A 18 47.81 -12.33 -18.49
C SER A 18 46.62 -12.95 -17.75
N LEU A 19 46.79 -13.20 -16.44
CA LEU A 19 45.70 -13.72 -15.59
C LEU A 19 44.49 -12.78 -15.60
N TRP A 20 44.73 -11.47 -15.64
CA TRP A 20 43.70 -10.45 -15.73
C TRP A 20 42.82 -10.61 -16.97
N HIS A 21 43.43 -10.80 -18.14
CA HIS A 21 42.69 -11.02 -19.39
C HIS A 21 41.76 -12.24 -19.29
N ARG A 22 42.22 -13.33 -18.67
CA ARG A 22 41.40 -14.54 -18.46
C ARG A 22 40.21 -14.29 -17.54
N TYR A 23 40.39 -13.54 -16.44
CA TYR A 23 39.28 -13.19 -15.54
C TYR A 23 38.23 -12.33 -16.23
N VAL A 24 38.66 -11.31 -16.97
CA VAL A 24 37.75 -10.42 -17.72
C VAL A 24 36.96 -11.24 -18.74
N LEU A 25 37.61 -12.16 -19.45
CA LEU A 25 36.99 -13.00 -20.46
C LEU A 25 35.98 -14.01 -19.86
N VAL A 26 36.26 -14.56 -18.67
CA VAL A 26 35.29 -15.40 -17.93
C VAL A 26 34.09 -14.59 -17.47
N ILE A 27 34.30 -13.40 -16.88
CA ILE A 27 33.20 -12.52 -16.45
C ILE A 27 32.36 -12.09 -17.66
N TYR A 28 33.00 -11.75 -18.78
CA TYR A 28 32.31 -11.44 -20.03
C TYR A 28 31.46 -12.62 -20.51
N PHE A 29 32.01 -13.84 -20.55
CA PHE A 29 31.25 -15.04 -20.92
C PHE A 29 30.06 -15.31 -19.99
N VAL A 30 30.25 -15.19 -18.68
CA VAL A 30 29.15 -15.36 -17.72
C VAL A 30 28.09 -14.27 -17.92
N ASN A 31 28.49 -13.03 -18.15
CA ASN A 31 27.57 -11.91 -18.34
C ASN A 31 26.77 -12.05 -19.65
N THR A 32 27.37 -12.51 -20.76
CA THR A 32 26.66 -12.71 -22.03
C THR A 32 25.63 -13.83 -21.95
N ILE A 33 25.88 -14.86 -21.13
CA ILE A 33 24.91 -15.90 -20.79
C ILE A 33 23.83 -15.35 -19.87
N PHE A 34 24.22 -14.66 -18.79
CA PHE A 34 23.30 -14.14 -17.77
C PHE A 34 22.32 -13.09 -18.33
N THR A 35 22.79 -12.20 -19.20
CA THR A 35 21.98 -11.19 -19.87
C THR A 35 21.27 -11.73 -21.12
N THR A 36 21.46 -13.00 -21.47
CA THR A 36 20.89 -13.66 -22.66
C THR A 36 21.26 -13.03 -24.00
N VAL A 37 22.32 -12.21 -24.05
CA VAL A 37 22.77 -11.54 -25.28
C VAL A 37 23.44 -12.52 -26.24
N GLY A 38 24.34 -13.37 -25.73
CA GLY A 38 24.94 -14.47 -26.48
C GLY A 38 25.61 -14.12 -27.81
N PHE A 39 26.63 -13.24 -27.80
CA PHE A 39 27.35 -12.81 -29.02
C PHE A 39 27.98 -13.95 -29.84
N GLY A 40 28.25 -15.11 -29.23
CA GLY A 40 28.73 -16.32 -29.91
C GLY A 40 30.23 -16.32 -30.26
N ASP A 41 30.94 -15.25 -29.93
CA ASP A 41 32.40 -15.11 -30.00
C ASP A 41 33.13 -16.13 -29.09
N LEU A 42 32.57 -16.42 -27.91
CA LEU A 42 32.99 -17.48 -27.01
C LEU A 42 32.00 -18.64 -27.03
N SER A 43 32.28 -19.63 -27.88
CA SER A 43 31.43 -20.80 -28.10
C SER A 43 32.11 -22.10 -27.67
N PRO A 44 31.40 -23.02 -26.99
CA PRO A 44 31.95 -24.30 -26.55
C PRO A 44 32.28 -25.19 -27.76
N ARG A 45 33.53 -25.65 -27.84
CA ARG A 45 34.01 -26.49 -28.94
C ARG A 45 33.86 -27.97 -28.61
N ASN A 46 34.07 -28.33 -27.35
CA ASN A 46 34.09 -29.73 -26.89
C ASN A 46 32.78 -30.13 -26.18
N SER A 47 32.47 -31.42 -26.15
CA SER A 47 31.25 -31.94 -25.50
C SER A 47 31.17 -31.60 -24.00
N ALA A 48 32.30 -31.60 -23.30
CA ALA A 48 32.38 -31.20 -21.89
C ALA A 48 32.08 -29.71 -21.70
N GLU A 49 32.62 -28.85 -22.56
CA GLU A 49 32.36 -27.40 -22.55
C GLU A 49 30.89 -27.12 -22.85
N ARG A 50 30.28 -27.84 -23.80
CA ARG A 50 28.85 -27.72 -24.12
C ARG A 50 27.98 -28.06 -22.92
N LEU A 51 28.29 -29.15 -22.22
CA LEU A 51 27.57 -29.55 -21.01
C LEU A 51 27.69 -28.49 -19.91
N PHE A 52 28.89 -27.95 -19.70
CA PHE A 52 29.13 -26.86 -18.74
C PHE A 52 28.31 -25.61 -19.09
N THR A 53 28.30 -25.19 -20.36
CA THR A 53 27.52 -24.03 -20.82
C THR A 53 26.03 -24.25 -20.60
N ILE A 54 25.49 -25.44 -20.88
CA ILE A 54 24.07 -25.77 -20.65
C ILE A 54 23.71 -25.65 -19.16
N VAL A 55 24.53 -26.23 -18.26
CA VAL A 55 24.29 -26.15 -16.81
C VAL A 55 24.37 -24.70 -16.32
N THR A 56 25.34 -23.94 -16.81
CA THR A 56 25.51 -22.53 -16.47
C THR A 56 24.33 -21.68 -16.96
N LEU A 57 23.80 -21.97 -18.16
CA LEU A 57 22.62 -21.30 -18.72
C LEU A 57 21.39 -21.52 -17.82
N TYR A 58 21.08 -22.76 -17.45
CA TYR A 58 19.95 -23.05 -16.56
C TYR A 58 20.10 -22.38 -15.19
N THR A 59 21.30 -22.42 -14.62
CA THR A 59 21.60 -21.76 -13.34
C THR A 59 21.38 -20.25 -13.46
N GLY A 60 21.86 -19.63 -14.54
CA GLY A 60 21.67 -18.21 -14.83
C GLY A 60 20.19 -17.83 -14.98
N THR A 61 19.40 -18.64 -15.68
CA THR A 61 17.95 -18.42 -15.83
C THR A 61 17.22 -18.48 -14.49
N VAL A 62 17.53 -19.45 -13.64
CA VAL A 62 16.93 -19.58 -12.31
C VAL A 62 17.29 -18.38 -11.43
N MET A 63 18.56 -17.96 -11.43
CA MET A 63 19.00 -16.78 -10.70
C MET A 63 18.33 -15.50 -11.19
N PHE A 64 18.21 -15.32 -12.51
CA PHE A 64 17.54 -14.15 -13.08
C PHE A 64 16.06 -14.10 -12.68
N ALA A 65 15.36 -15.23 -12.69
CA ALA A 65 13.96 -15.31 -12.24
C ALA A 65 13.80 -14.95 -10.75
N MET A 66 14.72 -15.39 -9.89
CA MET A 66 14.71 -15.02 -8.47
C MET A 66 14.92 -13.52 -8.27
N ILE A 67 15.89 -12.92 -8.95
CA ILE A 67 16.16 -11.48 -8.86
C ILE A 67 14.93 -10.69 -9.35
N LEU A 68 14.32 -11.12 -10.46
CA LEU A 68 13.11 -10.47 -10.97
C LEU A 68 11.95 -10.54 -9.97
N SER A 69 11.76 -11.69 -9.31
CA SER A 69 10.74 -11.85 -8.28
C SER A 69 10.96 -10.90 -7.09
N GLU A 70 12.20 -10.70 -6.65
CA GLU A 70 12.49 -9.74 -5.59
C GLU A 70 12.24 -8.29 -6.02
N VAL A 71 12.55 -7.95 -7.28
CA VAL A 71 12.24 -6.63 -7.83
C VAL A 71 10.72 -6.42 -7.89
N GLU A 72 9.96 -7.43 -8.30
CA GLU A 72 8.48 -7.38 -8.28
C GLU A 72 7.95 -7.19 -6.85
N ASN A 73 8.48 -7.90 -5.86
CA ASN A 73 8.12 -7.71 -4.45
C ASN A 73 8.39 -6.28 -3.97
N ILE A 74 9.53 -5.69 -4.34
CA ILE A 74 9.87 -4.31 -4.00
C ILE A 74 8.92 -3.34 -4.70
N ILE A 75 8.61 -3.56 -5.98
CA ILE A 75 7.66 -2.75 -6.74
C ILE A 75 6.28 -2.84 -6.10
N ASP A 76 5.84 -4.02 -5.69
CA ASP A 76 4.55 -4.22 -5.04
C ASP A 76 4.52 -3.62 -3.63
N TYR A 77 5.60 -3.68 -2.87
CA TYR A 77 5.74 -2.96 -1.60
C TYR A 77 5.65 -1.44 -1.79
N LEU A 78 6.34 -0.89 -2.79
CA LEU A 78 6.28 0.53 -3.14
C LEU A 78 4.88 0.93 -3.64
N ARG A 79 4.25 0.05 -4.44
CA ARG A 79 2.86 0.21 -4.86
C ARG A 79 1.97 0.20 -3.65
N ASP A 80 2.06 -0.74 -2.72
CA ASP A 80 1.26 -0.81 -1.50
C ASP A 80 1.45 0.40 -0.59
N PHE A 81 2.67 0.96 -0.52
CA PHE A 81 2.93 2.24 0.13
C PHE A 81 2.16 3.39 -0.56
N SER A 82 2.13 3.42 -1.89
CA SER A 82 1.36 4.37 -2.72
C SER A 82 -0.16 4.06 -2.76
N ARG A 83 -0.55 2.79 -2.59
CA ARG A 83 -1.90 2.21 -2.70
C ARG A 83 -2.80 2.66 -1.57
N ARG A 84 -2.20 3.05 -0.46
CA ARG A 84 -2.90 3.64 0.69
C ARG A 84 -3.57 4.98 0.36
N HIS A 85 -3.22 5.65 -0.75
CA HIS A 85 -3.72 7.00 -1.04
C HIS A 85 -4.32 7.22 -2.45
N ALA A 86 -3.89 6.53 -3.53
CA ALA A 86 -4.18 7.00 -4.90
C ALA A 86 -5.11 6.13 -5.78
N TYR A 87 -5.22 4.81 -5.55
CA TYR A 87 -5.89 3.92 -6.53
C TYR A 87 -7.41 3.96 -6.51
N ARG A 88 -8.08 4.20 -5.37
CA ARG A 88 -9.55 4.31 -5.33
C ARG A 88 -10.08 5.38 -6.27
N LEU A 89 -9.41 6.53 -6.33
CA LEU A 89 -9.78 7.60 -7.25
C LEU A 89 -9.51 7.21 -8.71
N GLN A 90 -8.44 6.46 -8.98
CA GLN A 90 -8.12 5.97 -10.31
C GLN A 90 -9.12 4.90 -10.79
N ASP A 91 -9.55 3.99 -9.91
CA ASP A 91 -10.55 2.96 -10.20
C ASP A 91 -11.93 3.56 -10.42
N VAL A 92 -12.34 4.54 -9.59
CA VAL A 92 -13.58 5.29 -9.79
C VAL A 92 -13.52 6.08 -11.11
N ARG A 93 -12.39 6.75 -11.40
CA ARG A 93 -12.17 7.42 -12.70
C ARG A 93 -12.25 6.44 -13.86
N ALA A 94 -11.64 5.26 -13.75
CA ALA A 94 -11.65 4.23 -14.79
C ALA A 94 -13.06 3.66 -15.01
N PHE A 95 -13.82 3.44 -13.94
CA PHE A 95 -15.22 3.02 -13.98
C PHE A 95 -16.10 4.08 -14.66
N LEU A 96 -15.98 5.35 -14.26
CA LEU A 96 -16.77 6.44 -14.85
C LEU A 96 -16.40 6.74 -16.31
N ARG A 97 -15.14 6.52 -16.70
CA ARG A 97 -14.70 6.60 -18.09
C ARG A 97 -15.31 5.51 -18.96
N LYS A 98 -15.54 4.31 -18.42
CA LYS A 98 -16.25 3.22 -19.13
C LYS A 98 -17.76 3.49 -19.28
N GLY A 99 -18.33 4.31 -18.41
CA GLY A 99 -19.77 4.62 -18.37
C GLY A 99 -20.10 6.09 -18.69
N ALA A 100 -19.52 6.68 -19.74
CA ALA A 100 -19.95 7.93 -20.43
C ALA A 100 -20.52 9.11 -19.58
N ARG A 101 -20.17 9.25 -18.29
CA ARG A 101 -20.63 10.32 -17.39
C ARG A 101 -19.48 10.93 -16.60
N TYR A 102 -18.41 11.26 -17.31
CA TYR A 102 -17.23 11.92 -16.75
C TYR A 102 -17.55 13.28 -16.11
N ASN A 103 -18.59 13.96 -16.57
CA ASN A 103 -19.00 15.29 -16.08
C ASN A 103 -19.60 15.29 -14.66
N LEU A 104 -19.81 14.12 -14.03
CA LEU A 104 -20.27 14.01 -12.64
C LEU A 104 -19.12 14.00 -11.63
N LEU A 105 -17.86 13.88 -12.09
CA LEU A 105 -16.70 13.89 -11.21
C LEU A 105 -16.26 15.34 -10.96
N ASP A 106 -17.14 16.11 -10.32
CA ASP A 106 -16.84 17.43 -9.78
C ASP A 106 -15.63 17.36 -8.83
N GLU A 107 -14.88 18.45 -8.69
CA GLU A 107 -13.73 18.55 -7.76
C GLU A 107 -14.13 18.09 -6.35
N ASN A 108 -15.33 18.48 -5.90
CA ASN A 108 -15.89 18.11 -4.60
C ASN A 108 -16.04 16.59 -4.42
N VAL A 109 -16.41 15.85 -5.47
CA VAL A 109 -16.57 14.40 -5.42
C VAL A 109 -15.19 13.73 -5.34
N LYS A 110 -14.19 14.26 -6.05
CA LYS A 110 -12.81 13.75 -5.97
C LYS A 110 -12.25 13.96 -4.57
N ASP A 111 -12.42 15.16 -4.02
CA ASP A 111 -11.93 15.51 -2.69
C ASP A 111 -12.60 14.66 -1.62
N TRP A 112 -13.90 14.42 -1.74
CA TRP A 112 -14.61 13.50 -0.85
C TRP A 112 -14.10 12.06 -0.97
N ILE A 113 -13.90 11.53 -2.19
CA ILE A 113 -13.36 10.17 -2.39
C ILE A 113 -11.96 10.05 -1.77
N LEU A 114 -11.12 11.08 -1.91
CA LEU A 114 -9.78 11.09 -1.30
C LEU A 114 -9.86 11.16 0.23
N PHE A 115 -10.77 11.97 0.78
CA PHE A 115 -11.01 12.08 2.21
C PHE A 115 -11.53 10.76 2.80
N ASP A 116 -12.60 10.19 2.24
CA ASP A 116 -13.12 8.87 2.65
C ASP A 116 -12.06 7.78 2.47
N GLY A 117 -11.31 7.88 1.37
CA GLY A 117 -10.04 7.23 1.12
C GLY A 117 -9.18 7.09 2.37
N LYS A 118 -8.68 8.22 2.81
CA LYS A 118 -7.80 8.35 3.97
C LYS A 118 -8.44 7.82 5.25
N VAL A 119 -9.68 8.21 5.54
CA VAL A 119 -10.38 7.83 6.78
C VAL A 119 -10.57 6.31 6.90
N GLN A 120 -10.97 5.64 5.81
CA GLN A 120 -11.14 4.18 5.82
C GLN A 120 -9.79 3.45 5.98
N THR A 121 -8.73 3.97 5.36
CA THR A 121 -7.38 3.41 5.52
C THR A 121 -6.90 3.55 6.96
N ASP A 122 -7.05 4.72 7.58
CA ASP A 122 -6.69 4.96 8.98
C ASP A 122 -7.48 4.04 9.92
N LYS A 123 -8.79 3.84 9.65
CA LYS A 123 -9.65 2.91 10.40
C LYS A 123 -9.15 1.46 10.29
N MET A 124 -8.76 1.02 9.10
CA MET A 124 -8.24 -0.33 8.88
C MET A 124 -6.92 -0.54 9.60
N ILE A 125 -5.97 0.40 9.46
CA ILE A 125 -4.67 0.35 10.14
C ILE A 125 -4.87 0.32 11.67
N GLN A 126 -5.75 1.17 12.21
CA GLN A 126 -6.04 1.18 13.64
C GLN A 126 -6.59 -0.17 14.11
N LYS A 127 -7.54 -0.76 13.36
CA LYS A 127 -8.12 -2.07 13.68
C LYS A 127 -7.07 -3.18 13.66
N ASP A 128 -6.21 -3.21 12.64
CA ASP A 128 -5.16 -4.22 12.48
C ASP A 128 -4.08 -4.10 13.56
N CYS A 129 -3.64 -2.87 13.87
CA CYS A 129 -2.69 -2.61 14.95
C CYS A 129 -3.26 -3.04 16.30
N LEU A 130 -4.52 -2.71 16.59
CA LEU A 130 -5.18 -3.14 17.83
C LEU A 130 -5.37 -4.67 17.89
N ALA A 131 -5.66 -5.32 16.77
CA ALA A 131 -5.83 -6.77 16.72
C ALA A 131 -4.52 -7.52 17.03
N ARG A 132 -3.38 -6.99 16.58
CA ARG A 132 -2.04 -7.57 16.84
C ARG A 132 -1.58 -7.41 18.29
N LEU A 133 -2.13 -6.44 19.03
CA LEU A 133 -1.80 -6.23 20.43
C LEU A 133 -2.48 -7.28 21.34
N PRO A 134 -1.83 -7.74 22.41
CA PRO A 134 -2.50 -8.51 23.47
C PRO A 134 -3.61 -7.69 24.15
N TYR A 135 -4.67 -8.36 24.63
CA TYR A 135 -5.88 -7.70 25.17
C TYR A 135 -5.57 -6.63 26.23
N PHE A 136 -4.64 -6.90 27.15
CA PHE A 136 -4.23 -5.95 28.19
C PHE A 136 -3.68 -4.64 27.62
N HIS A 137 -2.81 -4.72 26.61
CA HIS A 137 -2.20 -3.55 25.97
C HIS A 137 -3.19 -2.79 25.07
N ARG A 138 -4.19 -3.48 24.48
CA ARG A 138 -5.25 -2.79 23.71
C ARG A 138 -5.99 -1.76 24.54
N LYS A 139 -6.33 -2.10 25.80
CA LYS A 139 -7.02 -1.18 26.70
C LYS A 139 -6.17 0.06 27.00
N GLN A 140 -4.89 -0.11 27.30
CA GLN A 140 -3.98 1.01 27.57
C GLN A 140 -3.82 1.93 26.38
N VAL A 141 -3.63 1.37 25.18
CA VAL A 141 -3.51 2.15 23.94
C VAL A 141 -4.82 2.87 23.63
N MET A 142 -5.97 2.22 23.82
CA MET A 142 -7.27 2.86 23.60
C MET A 142 -7.56 3.97 24.61
N ASP A 143 -7.16 3.79 25.86
CA ASP A 143 -7.27 4.82 26.90
C ASP A 143 -6.45 6.06 26.50
N TYR A 144 -5.20 5.88 26.06
CA TYR A 144 -4.38 6.98 25.56
C TYR A 144 -4.99 7.67 24.32
N LEU A 145 -5.45 6.90 23.32
CA LEU A 145 -5.98 7.43 22.05
C LEU A 145 -7.34 8.13 22.17
N HIS A 146 -8.14 7.78 23.18
CA HIS A 146 -9.51 8.25 23.34
C HIS A 146 -9.74 9.05 24.61
N ASN A 147 -8.72 9.27 25.46
CA ASN A 147 -8.88 10.03 26.71
C ASN A 147 -9.57 11.38 26.47
N GLU A 148 -9.03 12.21 25.56
CA GLU A 148 -9.63 13.51 25.25
C GLU A 148 -11.01 13.38 24.59
N LYS A 149 -11.21 12.35 23.75
CA LYS A 149 -12.48 12.12 23.04
C LYS A 149 -13.59 11.67 23.98
N LEU A 150 -13.25 10.93 25.04
CA LEU A 150 -14.15 10.54 26.13
C LEU A 150 -14.69 11.77 26.87
N HIS A 151 -13.92 12.85 26.93
CA HIS A 151 -14.32 14.08 27.60
C HIS A 151 -15.27 14.95 26.77
N ALA A 152 -15.26 14.81 25.44
CA ALA A 152 -16.00 15.67 24.52
C ALA A 152 -17.50 15.31 24.37
N VAL A 153 -17.91 14.08 24.70
CA VAL A 153 -19.30 13.63 24.47
C VAL A 153 -20.14 13.75 25.75
N PRO A 154 -21.18 14.60 25.78
CA PRO A 154 -21.98 14.85 26.98
C PRO A 154 -22.69 13.60 27.52
N ILE A 155 -23.16 12.70 26.64
CA ILE A 155 -23.91 11.49 27.03
C ILE A 155 -23.08 10.55 27.93
N PHE A 156 -21.74 10.60 27.81
CA PHE A 156 -20.83 9.78 28.60
C PHE A 156 -20.38 10.45 29.91
N ALA A 157 -20.74 11.72 30.14
CA ALA A 157 -20.27 12.48 31.30
C ALA A 157 -20.71 11.87 32.64
N ASN A 158 -21.93 11.33 32.69
CA ASN A 158 -22.45 10.66 33.88
C ASN A 158 -21.86 9.26 34.04
N LEU A 159 -21.70 8.51 32.95
CA LEU A 159 -21.06 7.19 32.98
C LEU A 159 -19.63 7.28 33.49
N ARG A 160 -18.88 8.34 33.15
CA ARG A 160 -17.52 8.57 33.64
C ARG A 160 -17.41 8.71 35.16
N LYS A 161 -18.48 9.17 35.83
CA LYS A 161 -18.50 9.35 37.29
C LYS A 161 -18.62 8.02 38.04
N LEU A 162 -19.04 6.94 37.38
CA LEU A 162 -19.14 5.63 38.00
C LEU A 162 -17.75 4.97 38.12
N PRO A 163 -17.50 4.21 39.21
CA PRO A 163 -16.23 3.51 39.42
C PRO A 163 -15.91 2.47 38.33
N THR A 164 -16.94 1.87 37.70
CA THR A 164 -16.81 0.92 36.58
C THR A 164 -17.00 1.58 35.20
N GLY A 165 -17.32 2.87 35.16
CA GLY A 165 -17.68 3.57 33.94
C GLY A 165 -16.55 3.67 32.92
N ARG A 166 -15.31 3.84 33.40
CA ARG A 166 -14.14 3.95 32.51
C ARG A 166 -13.87 2.67 31.73
N ASP A 167 -13.93 1.51 32.38
CA ASP A 167 -13.76 0.21 31.73
C ASP A 167 -14.85 -0.07 30.69
N PHE A 168 -16.10 0.24 31.04
CA PHE A 168 -17.23 0.14 30.11
C PHE A 168 -17.04 1.04 28.89
N LEU A 169 -16.65 2.29 29.10
CA LEU A 169 -16.41 3.22 27.99
C LEU A 169 -15.27 2.72 27.09
N LEU A 170 -14.15 2.26 27.65
CA LEU A 170 -13.06 1.67 26.85
C LEU A 170 -13.54 0.48 26.02
N GLN A 171 -14.39 -0.37 26.59
CA GLN A 171 -15.00 -1.48 25.86
C GLN A 171 -15.98 -1.00 24.79
N LEU A 172 -16.73 0.06 25.03
CA LEU A 172 -17.60 0.70 24.04
C LEU A 172 -16.78 1.26 22.87
N PHE A 173 -15.68 1.98 23.15
CA PHE A 173 -14.80 2.54 22.11
C PHE A 173 -14.13 1.47 21.25
N LEU A 174 -13.89 0.26 21.79
CA LEU A 174 -13.42 -0.88 21.00
C LEU A 174 -14.45 -1.35 19.95
N HIS A 175 -15.74 -1.14 20.21
CA HIS A 175 -16.83 -1.53 19.30
C HIS A 175 -17.34 -0.36 18.46
N LEU A 176 -16.94 0.88 18.77
CA LEU A 176 -17.38 2.07 18.06
C LEU A 176 -16.84 2.09 16.63
N GLN A 177 -17.73 2.24 15.66
CA GLN A 177 -17.36 2.24 14.25
C GLN A 177 -17.41 3.65 13.67
N HIS A 178 -16.30 4.11 13.10
CA HIS A 178 -16.28 5.36 12.36
C HIS A 178 -17.07 5.21 11.04
N GLN A 179 -18.02 6.11 10.81
CA GLN A 179 -18.75 6.24 9.54
C GLN A 179 -18.58 7.65 8.99
N THR A 180 -18.55 7.77 7.67
CA THR A 180 -18.35 9.01 6.91
C THR A 180 -19.53 9.19 5.96
N PHE A 181 -20.08 10.40 5.93
CA PHE A 181 -21.15 10.77 5.03
C PHE A 181 -20.65 11.86 4.07
N ALA A 182 -21.13 11.85 2.84
CA ALA A 182 -20.83 12.90 1.88
C ALA A 182 -21.58 14.20 2.23
N PRO A 183 -21.03 15.38 1.91
CA PRO A 183 -21.75 16.64 2.05
C PRO A 183 -23.10 16.59 1.33
N PHE A 184 -24.13 17.19 1.93
CA PHE A 184 -25.49 17.31 1.36
C PHE A 184 -26.22 15.97 1.09
N ARG A 185 -25.70 14.85 1.59
CA ARG A 185 -26.39 13.55 1.57
C ARG A 185 -27.22 13.37 2.84
N ILE A 186 -28.45 12.90 2.66
CA ILE A 186 -29.32 12.51 3.77
C ILE A 186 -28.74 11.27 4.45
N CYS A 187 -28.52 11.34 5.76
CA CYS A 187 -27.93 10.25 6.55
C CYS A 187 -28.99 9.30 7.12
N SER A 188 -30.19 9.81 7.45
CA SER A 188 -31.34 9.02 7.93
C SER A 188 -32.63 9.75 7.59
N GLN A 189 -33.71 9.00 7.31
CA GLN A 189 -35.04 9.53 7.05
C GLN A 189 -36.03 9.07 8.13
N LYS A 190 -37.05 9.91 8.38
CA LYS A 190 -38.14 9.56 9.29
C LYS A 190 -38.87 8.33 8.76
N GLY A 191 -38.84 7.24 9.54
CA GLY A 191 -39.43 5.95 9.17
C GLY A 191 -38.39 4.87 8.85
N ASP A 192 -37.10 5.23 8.78
CA ASP A 192 -36.02 4.23 8.72
C ASP A 192 -35.91 3.46 10.04
N VAL A 193 -35.46 2.22 9.96
CA VAL A 193 -35.15 1.40 11.15
C VAL A 193 -33.91 2.01 11.82
N ALA A 194 -34.00 2.23 13.14
CA ALA A 194 -32.87 2.72 13.91
C ALA A 194 -31.83 1.60 14.09
N ASP A 195 -30.78 1.62 13.28
CA ASP A 195 -29.70 0.61 13.30
C ASP A 195 -28.70 0.82 14.45
N GLY A 196 -28.66 2.02 15.05
CA GLY A 196 -27.76 2.32 16.15
C GLY A 196 -27.78 3.79 16.58
N LEU A 197 -26.99 4.09 17.62
CA LEU A 197 -26.75 5.45 18.11
C LEU A 197 -25.55 6.06 17.38
N TYR A 198 -25.72 7.26 16.85
CA TYR A 198 -24.67 7.98 16.14
C TYR A 198 -24.22 9.20 16.93
N ILE A 199 -22.91 9.46 16.92
CA ILE A 199 -22.30 10.60 17.62
C ILE A 199 -21.52 11.43 16.61
N VAL A 200 -21.85 12.72 16.51
CA VAL A 200 -21.17 13.65 15.61
C VAL A 200 -19.77 13.92 16.14
N ARG A 201 -18.76 13.51 15.38
CA ARG A 201 -17.35 13.76 15.73
C ARG A 201 -16.79 15.02 15.07
N HIS A 202 -17.07 15.21 13.79
CA HIS A 202 -16.65 16.37 13.00
C HIS A 202 -17.73 16.70 11.97
N GLY A 203 -17.88 17.99 11.67
CA GLY A 203 -18.90 18.50 10.75
C GLY A 203 -20.20 18.85 11.46
N HIS A 204 -21.21 19.17 10.65
CA HIS A 204 -22.54 19.55 11.09
C HIS A 204 -23.58 18.74 10.33
N LEU A 205 -24.64 18.33 11.03
CA LEU A 205 -25.82 17.74 10.41
C LEU A 205 -26.96 18.72 10.53
N GLU A 206 -27.77 18.78 9.49
CA GLU A 206 -28.95 19.61 9.42
C GLU A 206 -30.18 18.70 9.51
N ILE A 207 -31.03 18.96 10.49
CA ILE A 207 -32.30 18.27 10.65
C ILE A 207 -33.34 19.06 9.88
N MET A 208 -33.96 18.40 8.90
CA MET A 208 -35.03 18.97 8.10
C MET A 208 -36.36 18.36 8.53
N GLU A 209 -37.26 19.17 9.08
CA GLU A 209 -38.63 18.77 9.36
C GLU A 209 -39.56 19.14 8.21
N SER A 210 -40.51 18.27 7.87
CA SER A 210 -41.33 18.38 6.65
C SER A 210 -42.22 19.64 6.59
N ASN A 211 -42.48 20.28 7.73
CA ASN A 211 -43.50 21.33 7.88
C ASN A 211 -43.05 22.59 8.63
N ALA A 212 -41.77 22.71 8.99
CA ALA A 212 -41.29 23.89 9.70
C ALA A 212 -39.96 24.39 9.11
N SER A 213 -39.83 25.70 8.95
CA SER A 213 -38.61 26.43 8.60
C SER A 213 -37.55 26.41 9.72
N GLU A 214 -37.65 25.47 10.68
CA GLU A 214 -36.70 25.32 11.76
C GLU A 214 -35.61 24.33 11.36
N HIS A 215 -34.45 24.88 11.02
CA HIS A 215 -33.24 24.12 10.76
C HIS A 215 -32.50 23.92 12.09
N ALA A 216 -32.59 22.72 12.66
CA ALA A 216 -31.76 22.37 13.81
C ALA A 216 -30.42 21.80 13.33
N PHE A 217 -29.32 22.34 13.87
CA PHE A 217 -27.97 21.89 13.53
C PHE A 217 -27.39 21.05 14.66
N LEU A 218 -26.97 19.83 14.35
CA LEU A 218 -26.18 19.01 15.26
C LEU A 218 -24.70 19.34 15.08
N SER A 219 -24.07 19.81 16.15
CA SER A 219 -22.64 20.12 16.22
C SER A 219 -21.84 18.95 16.81
N PRO A 220 -20.50 18.97 16.73
CA PRO A 220 -19.66 17.94 17.34
C PRO A 220 -20.00 17.70 18.81
N GLY A 221 -20.13 16.43 19.20
CA GLY A 221 -20.57 16.00 20.53
C GLY A 221 -22.08 15.74 20.65
N ALA A 222 -22.89 16.25 19.71
CA ALA A 222 -24.29 15.89 19.61
C ALA A 222 -24.45 14.44 19.11
N PHE A 223 -25.60 13.84 19.42
CA PHE A 223 -25.93 12.47 19.07
C PHE A 223 -27.37 12.37 18.59
N TRP A 224 -27.68 11.35 17.78
CA TRP A 224 -29.03 11.02 17.33
C TRP A 224 -29.20 9.51 17.19
#